data_AF-A0A0L8FZD7-F1
#
_entry.id   AF-A0A0L8FZD7-F1
#
_cell.length_a   1.000
_cell.length_b   1.000
_cell.length_c   1.000
_cell.angle_alpha   90.00
_cell.angle_beta   90.00
_cell.angle_gamma   90.00
#
_symmetry.space_group_name_H-M   'P 1'
#
loop_
_entity.id
_entity.type
_entity.pdbx_description
1 polymer ?
#
loop_
_entity_poly.entity_id
_entity_poly.type
_entity_poly.pdbx_seq_one_letter_code
_entity_poly.pdbx_strand_id
1 'polypeptide(L)'
;MFRTEPFLKDMFKDFRNLVTDDEMRENMALEKHATMVMNLLDEAINNIDNVDLLLDLLHRVGKNHLRFEGFDVSYFWLAEQPLLEAIKITLGDRYTENMDIIYKLVIRFLLTEITKACRNDVS
;
A
#
# COMPACT_ATOMS: atom_id res chain seq x y z
N MET A 1 -0.30 0.95 -10.93
CA MET A 1 0.90 0.32 -10.32
C MET A 1 1.47 -0.78 -11.22
N PHE A 2 0.90 -1.98 -11.29
CA PHE A 2 1.52 -3.08 -12.08
C PHE A 2 1.55 -2.88 -13.60
N ARG A 3 0.72 -1.99 -14.15
CA ARG A 3 0.82 -1.56 -15.56
C ARG A 3 2.02 -0.65 -15.83
N THR A 4 2.30 0.25 -14.89
CA THR A 4 3.36 1.26 -15.00
C THR A 4 4.71 0.70 -14.54
N GLU A 5 4.69 -0.23 -13.59
CA GLU A 5 5.86 -0.88 -13.00
C GLU A 5 5.73 -2.42 -13.11
N PRO A 6 5.85 -3.02 -14.31
CA PRO A 6 5.56 -4.44 -14.52
C PRO A 6 6.48 -5.39 -13.75
N PHE A 7 7.72 -4.98 -13.46
CA PHE A 7 8.69 -5.77 -12.72
C PHE A 7 8.22 -6.07 -11.29
N LEU A 8 7.34 -5.24 -10.71
CA LEU A 8 6.82 -5.49 -9.37
C LEU A 8 6.02 -6.79 -9.29
N LYS A 9 5.48 -7.26 -10.42
CA LYS A 9 4.73 -8.51 -10.49
C LYS A 9 5.63 -9.72 -10.21
N ASP A 10 6.94 -9.62 -10.45
CA ASP A 10 7.87 -10.74 -10.25
C ASP A 10 7.96 -11.21 -8.80
N MET A 11 7.65 -10.32 -7.85
CA MET A 11 7.57 -10.63 -6.42
C MET A 11 6.32 -11.43 -6.05
N PHE A 12 5.31 -11.46 -6.92
CA PHE A 12 4.02 -12.10 -6.67
C PHE A 12 3.86 -13.39 -7.49
N LYS A 13 4.32 -14.51 -6.94
CA LYS A 13 4.32 -15.82 -7.60
C LYS A 13 2.95 -16.21 -8.18
N ASP A 14 1.87 -15.82 -7.52
CA ASP A 14 0.49 -16.19 -7.88
C ASP A 14 -0.10 -15.37 -9.03
N PHE A 15 0.51 -14.25 -9.42
CA PHE A 15 -0.01 -13.43 -10.52
C PHE A 15 1.07 -12.77 -11.42
N ARG A 16 2.34 -13.13 -11.25
CA ARG A 16 3.44 -12.59 -12.07
C ARG A 16 3.22 -12.72 -13.58
N ASN A 17 2.54 -13.79 -13.99
CA ASN A 17 2.27 -14.11 -15.39
C ASN A 17 0.97 -13.49 -15.93
N LEU A 18 0.19 -12.78 -15.11
CA LEU A 18 -1.02 -12.12 -15.60
C LEU A 18 -0.64 -10.95 -16.49
N VAL A 19 -1.30 -10.88 -17.65
CA VAL A 19 -0.98 -9.90 -18.70
C VAL A 19 -2.11 -8.89 -18.83
N THR A 20 -3.36 -9.35 -18.72
CA THR A 20 -4.52 -8.49 -18.93
C THR A 20 -5.06 -7.92 -17.62
N ASP A 21 -5.78 -6.81 -17.76
CA ASP A 21 -6.38 -6.11 -16.63
C ASP A 21 -7.54 -6.89 -16.01
N ASP A 22 -8.29 -7.60 -16.83
CA ASP A 22 -9.43 -8.40 -16.38
C ASP A 22 -8.94 -9.60 -15.56
N GLU A 23 -7.88 -10.29 -16.01
CA GLU A 23 -7.24 -11.35 -15.22
C GLU A 23 -6.72 -10.84 -13.88
N MET A 24 -6.11 -9.64 -13.84
CA MET A 24 -5.65 -9.05 -12.59
C MET A 24 -6.81 -8.75 -11.64
N ARG A 25 -7.93 -8.21 -12.15
CA ARG A 25 -9.11 -7.88 -11.34
C ARG A 25 -9.76 -9.11 -10.73
N GLU A 26 -9.72 -10.25 -11.42
CA GLU A 26 -10.30 -11.50 -10.96
C GLU A 26 -9.34 -12.33 -10.07
N ASN A 27 -8.09 -11.88 -9.91
CA ASN A 27 -7.10 -12.61 -9.14
C ASN A 27 -7.31 -12.45 -7.62
N MET A 28 -7.73 -13.53 -6.97
CA MET A 28 -7.97 -13.56 -5.52
C MET A 28 -6.75 -13.16 -4.66
N ALA A 29 -5.52 -13.46 -5.10
CA ALA A 29 -4.33 -13.11 -4.33
C ALA A 29 -4.08 -11.59 -4.37
N LEU A 30 -4.28 -10.98 -5.53
CA LEU A 30 -4.21 -9.53 -5.69
C LEU A 30 -5.35 -8.83 -4.93
N GLU A 31 -6.58 -9.34 -5.02
CA GLU A 31 -7.73 -8.83 -4.25
C GLU A 31 -7.43 -8.86 -2.75
N LYS A 32 -6.96 -10.00 -2.21
CA LYS A 32 -6.57 -10.13 -0.81
C LYS A 32 -5.51 -9.12 -0.41
N HIS A 33 -4.50 -8.90 -1.26
CA HIS A 33 -3.46 -7.91 -0.98
C HIS A 33 -4.03 -6.48 -0.96
N ALA A 34 -4.87 -6.13 -1.92
CA ALA A 34 -5.56 -4.84 -1.96
C ALA A 34 -6.43 -4.63 -0.72
N THR A 35 -7.19 -5.63 -0.28
CA THR A 35 -8.00 -5.57 0.95
C THR A 35 -7.13 -5.30 2.18
N MET A 36 -5.97 -5.94 2.30
CA MET A 36 -5.06 -5.69 3.42
C MET A 36 -4.54 -4.23 3.44
N VAL A 37 -4.24 -3.67 2.26
CA VAL A 37 -3.83 -2.26 2.15
C VAL A 37 -4.97 -1.31 2.54
N MET A 38 -6.20 -1.58 2.10
CA MET A 38 -7.36 -0.76 2.46
C MET A 38 -7.68 -0.83 3.96
N ASN A 39 -7.62 -2.02 4.57
CA ASN A 39 -7.83 -2.18 6.00
C ASN A 39 -6.80 -1.39 6.82
N LEU A 40 -5.54 -1.36 6.36
CA LEU A 40 -4.49 -0.57 7.02
C LEU A 40 -4.79 0.95 6.95
N LEU A 41 -5.30 1.42 5.82
CA LEU A 41 -5.73 2.82 5.65
C LEU A 41 -6.90 3.15 6.58
N ASP A 42 -7.91 2.27 6.65
CA ASP A 42 -9.05 2.43 7.55
C ASP A 42 -8.62 2.42 9.01
N GLU A 43 -7.71 1.53 9.41
CA GLU A 43 -7.19 1.48 10.77
C GLU A 43 -6.41 2.75 11.11
N ALA A 44 -5.64 3.30 10.17
CA ALA A 44 -4.93 4.56 10.37
C ALA A 44 -5.86 5.77 10.55
N ILE A 45 -6.94 5.84 9.76
CA ILE A 45 -7.93 6.93 9.85
C ILE A 45 -8.73 6.81 11.14
N ASN A 46 -9.15 5.60 11.51
CA ASN A 46 -10.02 5.38 12.67
C ASN A 46 -9.27 5.41 14.01
N ASN A 47 -7.96 5.17 14.02
CA ASN A 47 -7.13 5.13 15.24
C ASN A 47 -6.09 6.24 15.26
N ILE A 48 -6.37 7.40 14.66
CA ILE A 48 -5.44 8.53 14.66
C ILE A 48 -5.06 8.98 16.09
N ASP A 49 -5.94 8.75 17.07
CA ASP A 49 -5.71 9.05 18.49
C ASP A 49 -4.89 7.98 19.22
N ASN A 50 -4.67 6.80 18.62
CA ASN A 50 -3.86 5.70 19.16
C ASN A 50 -2.79 5.28 18.15
N VAL A 51 -1.78 6.16 18.02
CA VAL A 51 -0.68 6.02 17.07
C VAL A 51 0.19 4.79 17.37
N ASP A 52 0.33 4.37 18.63
CA ASP A 52 1.20 3.26 19.02
C ASP A 52 0.78 1.93 18.39
N LEU A 53 -0.53 1.62 18.40
CA LEU A 53 -1.06 0.42 17.75
C LEU A 53 -0.79 0.42 16.24
N LEU A 54 -0.97 1.59 15.61
CA LEU A 54 -0.72 1.76 14.20
C LEU A 54 0.77 1.56 13.86
N LEU A 55 1.67 2.14 14.64
CA LEU A 55 3.12 1.96 14.45
C LEU A 55 3.53 0.49 14.57
N ASP A 56 3.01 -0.24 15.55
CA ASP A 56 3.26 -1.68 15.71
C ASP A 56 2.81 -2.49 14.48
N LEU A 57 1.65 -2.15 13.92
CA LEU A 57 1.16 -2.77 12.70
C LEU A 57 2.06 -2.45 11.50
N LEU A 58 2.44 -1.18 11.32
CA LEU A 58 3.31 -0.73 10.23
C LEU A 58 4.68 -1.39 10.31
N HIS A 59 5.22 -1.57 11.53
CA HIS A 59 6.46 -2.30 11.76
C HIS A 59 6.35 -3.76 11.30
N ARG A 60 5.27 -4.45 11.63
CA ARG A 60 5.03 -5.83 11.15
C ARG A 60 4.91 -5.89 9.62
N VAL A 61 4.20 -4.93 9.02
CA VAL A 61 4.05 -4.84 7.57
C VAL A 61 5.41 -4.66 6.90
N GLY A 62 6.23 -3.72 7.35
CA GLY A 62 7.57 -3.50 6.81
C GLY A 62 8.45 -4.74 6.89
N LYS A 63 8.55 -5.36 8.08
CA LYS A 63 9.33 -6.59 8.30
C LYS A 63 8.88 -7.75 7.40
N ASN A 64 7.58 -7.90 7.18
CA ASN A 64 7.06 -8.94 6.30
C ASN A 64 7.43 -8.68 4.83
N HIS A 65 7.45 -7.43 4.38
CA HIS A 65 7.82 -7.10 3.00
C HIS A 65 9.30 -7.36 2.71
N LEU A 66 10.18 -7.14 3.69
CA LEU A 66 11.61 -7.45 3.56
C LEU A 66 11.92 -8.95 3.35
N ARG A 67 10.95 -9.84 3.60
CA ARG A 67 11.11 -11.29 3.38
C ARG A 67 10.91 -11.70 1.92
N PHE A 68 10.39 -10.80 1.08
CA PHE A 68 10.19 -11.10 -0.33
C PHE A 68 11.47 -10.86 -1.13
N GLU A 69 11.93 -11.89 -1.84
CA GLU A 69 13.11 -11.81 -2.69
C GLU A 69 12.93 -10.73 -3.77
N GLY A 70 13.95 -9.88 -3.94
CA GLY A 70 13.93 -8.78 -4.90
C GLY A 70 13.13 -7.56 -4.43
N PHE A 71 12.58 -7.54 -3.22
CA PHE A 71 11.89 -6.37 -2.69
C PHE A 71 12.87 -5.26 -2.30
N ASP A 72 12.68 -4.07 -2.85
CA ASP A 72 13.36 -2.85 -2.45
C ASP A 72 12.41 -1.97 -1.64
N VAL A 73 12.90 -1.37 -0.55
CA VAL A 73 12.10 -0.51 0.33
C VAL A 73 11.51 0.69 -0.42
N SER A 74 12.18 1.18 -1.46
CA SER A 74 11.65 2.26 -2.31
C SER A 74 10.37 1.87 -3.06
N TYR A 75 10.09 0.58 -3.24
CA TYR A 75 8.89 0.12 -3.95
C TYR A 75 7.59 0.45 -3.20
N PHE A 76 7.65 0.66 -1.89
CA PHE A 76 6.51 1.19 -1.13
C PHE A 76 6.03 2.53 -1.70
N TRP A 77 6.95 3.41 -2.11
CA TRP A 77 6.61 4.73 -2.62
C TRP A 77 5.97 4.71 -4.01
N LEU A 78 6.16 3.62 -4.78
CA LEU A 78 5.47 3.42 -6.05
C LEU A 78 3.95 3.22 -5.87
N ALA A 79 3.48 2.96 -4.64
CA ALA A 79 2.06 2.84 -4.31
C ALA A 79 1.36 4.18 -4.04
N GLU A 80 2.08 5.27 -3.78
CA GLU A 80 1.48 6.56 -3.36
C GLU A 80 0.45 7.08 -4.39
N GLN A 81 0.90 7.31 -5.62
CA GLN A 81 0.04 7.87 -6.67
C GLN A 81 -1.10 6.90 -7.05
N PRO A 82 -0.86 5.60 -7.29
CA PRO A 82 -1.94 4.65 -7.57
C PRO A 82 -3.01 4.58 -6.47
N LEU A 83 -2.64 4.66 -5.19
CA LEU A 83 -3.60 4.63 -4.09
C LEU A 83 -4.43 5.92 -4.04
N LEU A 84 -3.80 7.08 -4.15
CA LEU A 84 -4.50 8.37 -4.19
C LEU A 84 -5.48 8.45 -5.35
N GLU A 85 -5.06 8.00 -6.54
CA GLU A 85 -5.90 7.98 -7.73
C GLU A 85 -7.07 6.99 -7.57
N ALA A 86 -6.82 5.81 -7.02
CA ALA A 86 -7.87 4.82 -6.76
C ALA A 86 -8.93 5.34 -5.78
N ILE A 87 -8.52 6.01 -4.69
CA ILE A 87 -9.43 6.61 -3.72
C ILE A 87 -10.26 7.72 -4.38
N LYS A 88 -9.62 8.59 -5.15
CA LYS A 88 -10.31 9.67 -5.89
C LYS A 88 -11.35 9.13 -6.86
N ILE A 89 -11.00 8.11 -7.65
CA ILE A 89 -11.94 7.45 -8.58
C ILE A 89 -13.09 6.79 -7.81
N THR A 90 -12.80 6.11 -6.70
CA THR A 90 -13.80 5.40 -5.89
C THR A 90 -14.80 6.34 -5.22
N LEU A 91 -14.33 7.50 -4.75
CA LEU A 91 -15.18 8.49 -4.09
C LEU A 91 -15.90 9.40 -5.09
N GLY A 92 -15.38 9.56 -6.31
CA GLY A 92 -16.00 10.32 -7.38
C GLY A 92 -16.34 11.74 -6.93
N ASP A 93 -17.58 12.18 -7.16
CA ASP A 93 -18.07 13.51 -6.79
C ASP A 93 -18.05 13.80 -5.28
N ARG A 94 -17.91 12.76 -4.43
CA ARG A 94 -17.76 12.93 -2.98
C ARG A 94 -16.32 13.28 -2.58
N TYR A 95 -15.35 13.16 -3.48
CA TYR A 95 -13.95 13.47 -3.21
C TYR A 95 -13.74 15.00 -3.17
N THR A 96 -13.62 15.53 -1.96
CA THR A 96 -13.43 16.98 -1.73
C THR A 96 -11.96 17.37 -1.63
N GLU A 97 -11.64 18.67 -1.74
CA GLU A 97 -10.29 19.18 -1.51
C GLU A 97 -9.76 18.86 -0.10
N ASN A 98 -10.63 18.89 0.91
CA ASN A 98 -10.23 18.52 2.27
C ASN A 98 -9.88 17.03 2.38
N MET A 99 -10.63 16.16 1.71
CA MET A 99 -10.29 14.74 1.64
C MET A 99 -8.96 14.52 0.94
N ASP A 100 -8.66 15.26 -0.13
CA ASP A 100 -7.38 15.17 -0.83
C ASP A 100 -6.19 15.46 0.09
N ILE A 101 -6.32 16.49 0.92
CA ILE A 101 -5.29 16.82 1.92
C ILE A 101 -5.15 15.69 2.94
N ILE A 102 -6.26 15.18 3.49
CA ILE A 102 -6.26 14.12 4.50
C ILE A 102 -5.64 12.83 3.95
N TYR A 103 -6.09 12.35 2.79
CA TYR A 103 -5.58 11.10 2.21
C TYR A 103 -4.09 11.21 1.85
N LYS A 104 -3.63 12.36 1.34
CA LYS A 104 -2.20 12.59 1.09
C LYS A 104 -1.39 12.54 2.39
N LEU A 105 -1.87 13.15 3.46
CA LEU A 105 -1.18 13.13 4.75
C LEU A 105 -1.11 11.70 5.31
N VAL A 106 -2.24 10.99 5.34
CA VAL A 106 -2.32 9.62 5.86
C VAL A 106 -1.44 8.69 5.04
N ILE A 107 -1.58 8.63 3.72
CA ILE A 107 -0.79 7.72 2.87
C ILE A 107 0.71 8.00 3.03
N ARG A 108 1.13 9.27 2.98
CA ARG A 108 2.55 9.62 3.17
C ARG A 108 3.07 9.25 4.55
N PHE A 109 2.26 9.43 5.59
CA PHE A 109 2.60 9.01 6.95
C PHE A 109 2.83 7.50 6.99
N LEU A 110 1.90 6.69 6.48
CA LEU A 110 2.03 5.23 6.48
C LEU A 110 3.27 4.77 5.70
N LEU A 111 3.49 5.30 4.49
CA LEU A 111 4.65 4.95 3.67
C LEU A 111 5.97 5.35 4.36
N THR A 112 5.99 6.50 5.02
CA THR A 112 7.15 6.97 5.78
C THR A 112 7.46 6.03 6.94
N GLU A 113 6.48 5.70 7.77
CA GLU A 113 6.68 4.87 8.96
C GLU A 113 7.03 3.43 8.59
N ILE A 114 6.38 2.83 7.58
CA ILE A 114 6.75 1.50 7.07
C ILE A 114 8.20 1.50 6.55
N THR A 115 8.59 2.52 5.77
CA THR A 115 9.96 2.64 5.25
C THR A 115 10.99 2.78 6.38
N LYS A 116 10.69 3.58 7.40
CA LYS A 116 11.54 3.72 8.60
C LYS A 116 11.68 2.39 9.34
N ALA A 117 10.59 1.66 9.51
CA ALA A 117 10.58 0.36 10.16
C ALA A 117 11.54 -0.63 9.49
N CYS A 118 11.59 -0.62 8.16
CA CYS A 118 12.49 -1.46 7.39
C CYS A 118 13.97 -1.11 7.60
N ARG A 119 14.29 0.16 7.88
CA ARG A 119 15.67 0.65 8.06
C ARG A 119 16.20 0.40 9.47
N ASN A 120 15.31 0.40 10.47
CA ASN A 120 15.68 0.22 11.87
C ASN A 120 15.98 -1.25 12.25
N ASP A 121 15.71 -2.21 11.37
CA ASP A 121 16.07 -3.63 11.54
C ASP A 121 17.46 -3.98 10.98
N VAL A 122 18.20 -2.99 10.44
CA VAL A 122 19.60 -3.14 10.06
C VAL A 122 20.49 -2.71 11.24
N SER A 123 20.51 -3.52 12.30
CA SER A 123 21.44 -3.38 13.43
C SER A 123 21.89 -4.75 13.95
#